data_AF-A0A7C6SUY7-F1
#
_entry.id   AF-A0A7C6SUY7-F1
#
_cell.length_a   1.000
_cell.length_b   1.000
_cell.length_c   1.000
_cell.angle_alpha   90.00
_cell.angle_beta   90.00
_cell.angle_gamma   90.00
#
_symmetry.space_group_name_H-M   'P 1'
#
loop_
_entity.id
_entity.type
_entity.pdbx_description
1 polymer ?
#
loop_
_entity_poly.entity_id
_entity_poly.type
_entity_poly.pdbx_seq_one_letter_code
_entity_poly.pdbx_strand_id
1 'polypeptide(L)'
;MKNPENVLYYMRSRLGLTQKQIAKATGLTEQDISRIENGADNPFIETFILLARYFNIPIDAFVHNNLKIALSSFTKPPQILHNNSKRIKAKRDKCDEIGHKGERYVYKEEFEKLRGTGHENAINPNFADNDESDFDILSFDLSGRAIIIEVKTTTGDESDPFYISANELNIAKQCIRNGKCYEIHRVHHINNPKKSGRVIITAEELFENFDFIPEIYKVVQKEKDK
;
A
#
# COMPACT_ATOMS: atom_id res chain seq x y z
N MET A 1 3.77 6.18 -9.93
CA MET A 1 3.18 5.27 -8.94
C MET A 1 2.09 4.47 -9.64
N LYS A 2 2.11 3.14 -9.57
CA LYS A 2 0.95 2.32 -10.00
C LYS A 2 -0.27 2.75 -9.20
N ASN A 3 -1.45 2.81 -9.81
CA ASN A 3 -2.65 3.22 -9.08
C ASN A 3 -3.00 2.14 -8.04
N PRO A 4 -2.88 2.38 -6.72
CA PRO A 4 -3.22 1.36 -5.71
C PRO A 4 -4.70 1.00 -5.71
N GLU A 5 -5.53 1.87 -6.29
CA GLU A 5 -6.96 1.64 -6.46
C GLU A 5 -7.30 0.85 -7.74
N ASN A 6 -6.30 0.47 -8.54
CA ASN A 6 -6.53 -0.44 -9.66
C ASN A 6 -6.92 -1.83 -9.13
N VAL A 7 -8.08 -2.34 -9.54
CA VAL A 7 -8.64 -3.59 -9.00
C VAL A 7 -7.71 -4.77 -9.22
N LEU A 8 -7.09 -4.89 -10.40
CA LEU A 8 -6.15 -5.98 -10.68
C LEU A 8 -4.90 -5.89 -9.81
N TYR A 9 -4.29 -4.70 -9.76
CA TYR A 9 -3.11 -4.45 -8.93
C TYR A 9 -3.40 -4.76 -7.45
N TYR A 10 -4.51 -4.23 -6.94
CA TYR A 10 -4.93 -4.46 -5.57
C TYR A 10 -5.15 -5.95 -5.26
N MET A 11 -5.90 -6.67 -6.11
CA MET A 11 -6.18 -8.10 -5.91
C MET A 11 -4.91 -8.94 -5.96
N ARG A 12 -4.00 -8.60 -6.88
CA ARG A 12 -2.69 -9.24 -7.01
C ARG A 12 -1.85 -9.04 -5.74
N SER A 13 -1.69 -7.79 -5.30
CA SER A 13 -0.87 -7.44 -4.13
C SER A 13 -1.45 -8.05 -2.85
N ARG A 14 -2.77 -8.01 -2.67
CA ARG A 14 -3.46 -8.61 -1.51
C ARG A 14 -3.21 -10.11 -1.36
N LEU A 15 -2.99 -10.81 -2.47
CA LEU A 15 -2.75 -12.26 -2.49
C LEU A 15 -1.26 -12.62 -2.60
N GLY A 16 -0.35 -11.64 -2.60
CA GLY A 16 1.09 -11.88 -2.76
C GLY A 16 1.45 -12.51 -4.11
N LEU A 17 0.69 -12.20 -5.16
CA LEU A 17 0.88 -12.77 -6.49
C LEU A 17 1.79 -11.87 -7.36
N THR A 18 2.60 -12.49 -8.19
CA THR A 18 3.33 -11.83 -9.29
C THR A 18 2.45 -11.71 -10.53
N GLN A 19 2.74 -10.74 -11.41
CA GLN A 19 2.03 -10.61 -12.70
C GLN A 19 2.10 -11.93 -13.51
N LYS A 20 3.27 -12.58 -13.47
CA LYS A 20 3.52 -13.90 -14.08
C LYS A 20 2.64 -15.02 -13.55
N GLN A 21 2.38 -15.06 -12.25
CA GLN A 21 1.50 -16.07 -11.66
C GLN A 21 0.05 -15.90 -12.13
N ILE A 22 -0.44 -14.67 -12.21
CA ILE A 22 -1.80 -14.39 -12.72
C ILE A 22 -1.89 -14.71 -14.20
N ALA A 23 -0.92 -14.25 -15.01
CA ALA A 23 -0.85 -14.54 -16.43
C ALA A 23 -0.94 -16.06 -16.69
N LYS A 24 -0.11 -16.85 -15.99
CA LYS A 24 -0.12 -18.31 -16.08
C LYS A 24 -1.46 -18.93 -15.65
N ALA A 25 -2.08 -18.45 -14.58
CA ALA A 25 -3.31 -19.02 -14.05
C ALA A 25 -4.55 -18.69 -14.88
N THR A 26 -4.55 -17.54 -15.56
CA THR A 26 -5.68 -17.03 -16.36
C THR A 26 -5.54 -17.35 -17.85
N GLY A 27 -4.34 -17.72 -18.31
CA GLY A 27 -4.02 -17.89 -19.74
C GLY A 27 -3.74 -16.57 -20.47
N LEU A 28 -3.63 -15.45 -19.74
CA LEU A 28 -3.27 -14.14 -20.27
C LEU A 28 -1.75 -13.97 -20.38
N THR A 29 -1.30 -12.94 -21.08
CA THR A 29 0.13 -12.58 -21.10
C THR A 29 0.49 -11.68 -19.92
N GLU A 30 1.76 -11.71 -19.49
CA GLU A 30 2.27 -10.76 -18.47
C GLU A 30 2.09 -9.29 -18.92
N GLN A 31 2.14 -9.06 -20.23
CA GLN A 31 1.91 -7.75 -20.83
C GLN A 31 0.45 -7.30 -20.68
N ASP A 32 -0.53 -8.19 -20.81
CA ASP A 32 -1.94 -7.87 -20.57
C ASP A 32 -2.17 -7.44 -19.12
N ILE A 33 -1.62 -8.19 -18.17
CA ILE A 33 -1.70 -7.88 -16.73
C ILE A 33 -1.07 -6.50 -16.46
N SER A 34 0.15 -6.28 -16.95
CA SER A 34 0.86 -5.02 -16.76
C SER A 34 0.11 -3.83 -17.38
N ARG A 35 -0.43 -3.99 -18.59
CA ARG A 35 -1.23 -2.95 -19.24
C ARG A 35 -2.44 -2.57 -18.40
N ILE A 36 -3.19 -3.55 -17.90
CA ILE A 36 -4.39 -3.31 -17.08
C ILE A 36 -4.02 -2.63 -15.76
N GLU A 37 -2.95 -3.05 -15.08
CA GLU A 37 -2.47 -2.41 -13.85
C GLU A 37 -2.05 -0.95 -14.04
N ASN A 38 -1.55 -0.63 -15.24
CA ASN A 38 -1.17 0.72 -15.62
C ASN A 38 -2.34 1.56 -16.19
N GLY A 39 -3.56 1.04 -16.12
CA GLY A 39 -4.76 1.76 -16.56
C GLY A 39 -4.94 1.78 -18.07
N ALA A 40 -4.56 0.71 -18.77
CA ALA A 40 -4.75 0.62 -20.22
C ALA A 40 -6.21 0.86 -20.64
N ASP A 41 -6.36 1.63 -21.71
CA ASP A 41 -7.66 1.89 -22.31
C ASP A 41 -8.21 0.64 -23.01
N ASN A 42 -9.48 0.37 -22.73
CA ASN A 42 -10.33 -0.62 -23.39
C ASN A 42 -9.74 -2.05 -23.53
N PRO A 43 -9.45 -2.77 -22.42
CA PRO A 43 -9.15 -4.19 -22.47
C PRO A 43 -10.31 -5.00 -23.06
N PHE A 44 -10.01 -6.13 -23.68
CA PHE A 44 -11.07 -7.05 -24.16
C PHE A 44 -11.92 -7.54 -22.99
N ILE A 45 -13.24 -7.64 -23.18
CA ILE A 45 -14.16 -8.04 -22.11
C ILE A 45 -13.85 -9.47 -21.61
N GLU A 46 -13.38 -10.34 -22.50
CA GLU A 46 -12.92 -11.69 -22.19
C GLU A 46 -11.81 -11.68 -21.14
N THR A 47 -10.92 -10.70 -21.19
CA THR A 47 -9.85 -10.53 -20.21
C THR A 47 -10.43 -10.27 -18.81
N PHE A 48 -11.44 -9.41 -18.70
CA PHE A 48 -12.13 -9.15 -17.43
C PHE A 48 -12.94 -10.35 -16.95
N ILE A 49 -13.57 -11.12 -17.84
CA ILE A 49 -14.25 -12.38 -17.47
C ILE A 49 -13.26 -13.37 -16.83
N LEU A 50 -12.07 -13.54 -17.43
CA LEU A 50 -11.04 -14.45 -16.92
C LEU A 50 -10.53 -14.01 -15.54
N LEU A 51 -10.26 -12.72 -15.35
CA LEU A 51 -9.82 -12.16 -14.07
C LEU A 51 -10.91 -12.27 -13.00
N ALA A 52 -12.16 -11.89 -13.32
CA ALA A 52 -13.31 -11.99 -12.41
C ALA A 52 -13.51 -13.42 -11.89
N ARG A 53 -13.42 -14.41 -12.79
CA ARG A 53 -13.49 -15.84 -12.42
C ARG A 53 -12.33 -16.27 -11.54
N TYR A 54 -11.11 -15.86 -11.88
CA TYR A 54 -9.90 -16.23 -11.12
C TYR A 54 -9.95 -15.70 -9.68
N PHE A 55 -10.31 -14.43 -9.52
CA PHE A 55 -10.37 -13.77 -8.21
C PHE A 55 -11.68 -13.99 -7.47
N ASN A 56 -12.68 -14.60 -8.12
CA ASN A 56 -14.03 -14.81 -7.60
C ASN A 56 -14.68 -13.49 -7.11
N ILE A 57 -14.66 -12.47 -7.97
CA ILE A 57 -15.30 -11.17 -7.74
C ILE A 57 -16.18 -10.78 -8.94
N PRO A 58 -17.17 -9.87 -8.77
CA PRO A 58 -18.00 -9.39 -9.87
C PRO A 58 -17.18 -8.77 -11.00
N ILE A 59 -17.56 -9.04 -12.25
CA ILE A 59 -16.91 -8.48 -13.44
C ILE A 59 -16.97 -6.95 -13.47
N ASP A 60 -18.06 -6.37 -12.94
CA ASP A 60 -18.27 -4.93 -12.81
C ASP A 60 -17.13 -4.22 -12.06
N ALA A 61 -16.47 -4.92 -11.12
CA ALA A 61 -15.31 -4.38 -10.44
C ALA A 61 -14.16 -4.09 -11.42
N PHE A 62 -13.91 -4.99 -12.38
CA PHE A 62 -12.88 -4.78 -13.40
C PHE A 62 -13.31 -3.79 -14.48
N VAL A 63 -14.54 -3.91 -14.97
CA VAL A 63 -15.09 -3.03 -16.03
C VAL A 63 -15.05 -1.57 -15.60
N HIS A 64 -15.43 -1.27 -14.36
CA HIS A 64 -15.44 0.10 -13.83
C HIS A 64 -14.17 0.47 -13.08
N ASN A 65 -13.20 -0.44 -12.99
CA ASN A 65 -12.05 -0.33 -12.08
C ASN A 65 -12.46 0.19 -10.68
N ASN A 66 -13.52 -0.42 -10.12
CA ASN A 66 -14.16 0.02 -8.89
C ASN A 66 -13.89 -0.97 -7.77
N LEU A 67 -12.95 -0.63 -6.89
CA LEU A 67 -12.61 -1.45 -5.74
C LEU A 67 -13.80 -1.74 -4.84
N LYS A 68 -14.71 -0.79 -4.62
CA LYS A 68 -15.85 -0.99 -3.71
C LYS A 68 -16.70 -2.20 -4.12
N ILE A 69 -16.83 -2.45 -5.43
CA ILE A 69 -17.53 -3.62 -5.96
C ILE A 69 -16.74 -4.90 -5.60
N ALA A 70 -15.42 -4.91 -5.77
CA ALA A 70 -14.58 -6.03 -5.36
C ALA A 70 -14.66 -6.31 -3.85
N LEU A 71 -14.66 -5.24 -3.02
CA LEU A 71 -14.64 -5.36 -1.55
C LEU A 71 -15.85 -6.13 -1.01
N SER A 72 -17.02 -5.97 -1.65
CA SER A 72 -18.25 -6.69 -1.27
C SER A 72 -18.10 -8.22 -1.28
N SER A 73 -17.09 -8.74 -1.99
CA SER A 73 -16.84 -10.18 -2.12
C SER A 73 -15.88 -10.73 -1.06
N PHE A 74 -15.27 -9.89 -0.22
CA PHE A 74 -14.25 -10.31 0.74
C PHE A 74 -14.86 -10.78 2.07
N THR A 75 -15.14 -12.08 2.14
CA THR A 75 -15.70 -12.72 3.34
C THR A 75 -14.66 -13.15 4.38
N LYS A 76 -13.37 -13.05 4.04
CA LYS A 76 -12.25 -13.47 4.90
C LYS A 76 -11.13 -12.44 4.85
N PRO A 77 -10.39 -12.25 5.97
CA PRO A 77 -9.24 -11.36 5.98
C PRO A 77 -8.20 -11.84 4.96
N PRO A 78 -7.33 -10.94 4.47
CA PRO A 78 -6.22 -11.37 3.63
C PRO A 78 -5.42 -12.44 4.39
N GLN A 79 -5.09 -13.55 3.71
CA GLN A 79 -4.13 -14.48 4.27
C GLN A 79 -2.80 -13.74 4.28
N ILE A 80 -2.41 -13.25 5.47
CA ILE A 80 -1.10 -12.64 5.69
C ILE A 80 -0.05 -13.72 5.40
N LEU A 81 0.38 -13.80 4.15
CA LEU A 81 1.51 -14.63 3.75
C LEU A 81 2.74 -13.90 4.26
N HIS A 82 3.21 -14.26 5.45
CA HIS A 82 4.59 -14.04 5.84
C HIS A 82 5.49 -14.89 4.93
N ASN A 83 5.64 -14.47 3.68
CA ASN A 83 6.75 -14.95 2.88
C ASN A 83 7.99 -14.23 3.37
N ASN A 84 8.61 -14.85 4.37
CA ASN A 84 10.01 -14.66 4.69
C ASN A 84 10.84 -14.96 3.42
N SER A 85 11.12 -13.97 2.59
CA SER A 85 12.13 -14.08 1.54
C SER A 85 13.13 -12.93 1.61
N LYS A 86 14.15 -13.13 2.44
CA LYS A 86 15.57 -12.92 2.12
C LYS A 86 15.87 -12.00 0.92
N ARG A 87 16.54 -10.88 1.24
CA ARG A 87 17.31 -9.94 0.38
C ARG A 87 16.41 -8.90 -0.27
N ILE A 88 16.56 -7.61 0.00
CA ILE A 88 17.77 -6.77 -0.13
C ILE A 88 17.79 -5.80 1.08
N LYS A 89 18.72 -5.84 2.03
CA LYS A 89 20.09 -5.32 1.92
C LYS A 89 20.82 -5.67 3.23
N ALA A 90 21.96 -6.32 3.13
CA ALA A 90 22.88 -6.43 4.26
C ALA A 90 23.20 -5.01 4.78
N LYS A 91 23.07 -4.83 6.11
CA LYS A 91 23.13 -3.61 6.93
C LYS A 91 21.79 -2.89 7.16
N ARG A 92 21.05 -3.33 8.18
CA ARG A 92 20.54 -2.49 9.27
C ARG A 92 20.05 -3.36 10.44
N ASP A 93 20.47 -2.93 11.63
CA ASP A 93 20.10 -3.46 12.94
C ASP A 93 18.62 -3.23 13.26
N LYS A 94 18.13 -3.69 14.43
CA LYS A 94 16.90 -3.37 15.24
C LYS A 94 15.76 -2.50 14.63
N CYS A 95 16.07 -1.50 13.83
CA CYS A 95 15.17 -0.66 13.04
C CYS A 95 14.16 -1.46 12.20
N ASP A 96 14.57 -2.57 11.59
CA ASP A 96 13.66 -3.38 10.75
C ASP A 96 12.60 -4.09 11.62
N GLU A 97 12.97 -4.54 12.83
CA GLU A 97 12.05 -5.19 13.75
C GLU A 97 11.02 -4.22 14.34
N ILE A 98 11.43 -2.99 14.69
CA ILE A 98 10.50 -1.98 15.18
C ILE A 98 9.55 -1.51 14.07
N GLY A 99 10.02 -1.42 12.82
CA GLY A 99 9.20 -1.07 11.65
C GLY A 99 8.05 -2.05 11.48
N HIS A 100 8.36 -3.35 11.42
CA HIS A 100 7.33 -4.39 11.32
C HIS A 100 6.36 -4.43 12.51
N LYS A 101 6.82 -4.12 13.73
CA LYS A 101 5.93 -4.00 14.89
C LYS A 101 4.94 -2.86 14.72
N GLY A 102 5.39 -1.72 14.18
CA GLY A 102 4.53 -0.58 13.87
C GLY A 102 3.52 -0.88 12.77
N GLU A 103 3.95 -1.49 11.66
CA GLU A 103 3.04 -1.89 10.57
C GLU A 103 1.93 -2.82 11.09
N ARG A 104 2.31 -3.81 11.91
CA ARG A 104 1.35 -4.73 12.55
C ARG A 104 0.43 -4.03 13.54
N TYR A 105 0.92 -3.01 14.25
CA TYR A 105 0.12 -2.20 15.16
C TYR A 105 -0.95 -1.42 14.37
N VAL A 106 -0.53 -0.71 13.33
CA VAL A 106 -1.43 0.06 12.46
C VAL A 106 -2.47 -0.84 11.79
N TYR A 107 -2.05 -1.98 11.23
CA TYR A 107 -2.99 -2.93 10.63
C TYR A 107 -4.10 -3.37 11.60
N LYS A 108 -3.76 -3.65 12.86
CA LYS A 108 -4.75 -4.06 13.88
C LYS A 108 -5.72 -2.92 14.20
N GLU A 109 -5.21 -1.70 14.38
CA GLU A 109 -6.03 -0.52 14.64
C GLU A 109 -6.98 -0.23 13.47
N GLU A 110 -6.49 -0.34 12.24
CA GLU A 110 -7.30 -0.18 11.03
C GLU A 110 -8.34 -1.30 10.90
N PHE A 111 -7.99 -2.54 11.27
CA PHE A 111 -8.92 -3.67 11.27
C PHE A 111 -10.04 -3.48 12.28
N GLU A 112 -9.72 -3.10 13.52
CA GLU A 112 -10.75 -2.81 14.52
C GLU A 112 -11.59 -1.58 14.15
N LYS A 113 -10.99 -0.53 13.55
CA LYS A 113 -11.72 0.63 13.02
C LYS A 113 -12.77 0.25 11.97
N LEU A 114 -12.42 -0.68 11.08
CA LEU A 114 -13.29 -1.13 10.00
C LEU A 114 -14.15 -2.33 10.38
N ARG A 115 -14.03 -2.85 11.61
CA ARG A 115 -14.73 -4.05 12.04
C ARG A 115 -16.24 -3.91 11.91
N GLY A 116 -16.88 -4.92 11.33
CA GLY A 116 -18.32 -4.92 11.03
C GLY A 116 -18.73 -4.08 9.81
N THR A 117 -17.78 -3.41 9.15
CA THR A 117 -18.00 -2.82 7.82
C THR A 117 -17.75 -3.86 6.73
N GLY A 118 -18.18 -3.58 5.49
CA GLY A 118 -17.81 -4.38 4.32
C GLY A 118 -16.34 -4.26 3.90
N HIS A 119 -15.49 -3.57 4.68
CA HIS A 119 -14.12 -3.21 4.32
C HIS A 119 -13.07 -3.73 5.31
N GLU A 120 -13.46 -4.36 6.43
CA GLU A 120 -12.51 -4.94 7.41
C GLU A 120 -11.52 -5.92 6.75
N ASN A 121 -12.01 -6.71 5.81
CA ASN A 121 -11.22 -7.71 5.09
C ASN A 121 -10.51 -7.15 3.86
N ALA A 122 -10.71 -5.86 3.56
CA ALA A 122 -10.11 -5.16 2.44
C ALA A 122 -8.76 -4.52 2.80
N ILE A 123 -8.41 -4.38 4.07
CA ILE A 123 -7.11 -3.79 4.44
C ILE A 123 -6.01 -4.63 3.80
N ASN A 124 -5.20 -3.98 2.96
CA ASN A 124 -4.08 -4.62 2.31
C ASN A 124 -2.80 -4.14 3.00
N PRO A 125 -2.27 -4.90 3.98
CA PRO A 125 -0.91 -4.68 4.45
C PRO A 125 -0.02 -5.02 3.25
N ASN A 126 0.51 -3.98 2.62
CA ASN A 126 1.34 -4.15 1.45
C ASN A 126 2.70 -4.67 1.95
N PHE A 127 2.76 -5.97 2.24
CA PHE A 127 4.02 -6.65 2.50
C PHE A 127 4.85 -6.48 1.24
N ALA A 128 5.89 -5.66 1.35
CA ALA A 128 6.84 -5.38 0.31
C ALA A 128 7.56 -6.67 -0.14
N ASP A 129 6.90 -7.46 -0.97
CA ASP A 129 7.49 -8.56 -1.76
C ASP A 129 7.44 -8.24 -3.26
N ASN A 130 6.96 -7.04 -3.59
CA ASN A 130 6.96 -6.53 -4.95
C ASN A 130 7.71 -5.19 -4.90
N ASP A 131 8.88 -5.10 -5.56
CA ASP A 131 9.71 -3.89 -5.74
C ASP A 131 8.97 -2.68 -6.38
N GLU A 132 7.64 -2.78 -6.54
CA GLU A 132 6.76 -1.89 -7.27
C GLU A 132 5.68 -1.22 -6.41
N SER A 133 5.59 -1.51 -5.10
CA SER A 133 4.62 -0.84 -4.24
C SER A 133 5.31 0.15 -3.32
N ASP A 134 4.82 1.38 -3.36
CA ASP A 134 5.51 2.57 -2.86
C ASP A 134 5.00 3.02 -1.46
N PHE A 135 4.19 2.23 -0.75
CA PHE A 135 3.56 2.56 0.54
C PHE A 135 3.37 1.32 1.43
N ASP A 136 3.17 1.48 2.74
CA ASP A 136 3.13 0.35 3.70
C ASP A 136 1.76 -0.35 3.78
N ILE A 137 0.65 0.39 3.83
CA ILE A 137 -0.70 -0.17 3.99
C ILE A 137 -1.69 0.57 3.10
N LEU A 138 -2.56 -0.16 2.40
CA LEU A 138 -3.77 0.41 1.81
C LEU A 138 -4.97 0.05 2.70
N SER A 139 -5.56 1.06 3.33
CA SER A 139 -6.74 0.95 4.18
C SER A 139 -7.92 1.69 3.56
N PHE A 140 -9.01 1.81 4.32
CA PHE A 140 -10.24 2.47 3.90
C PHE A 140 -10.82 3.30 5.05
N ASP A 141 -11.58 4.33 4.70
CA ASP A 141 -12.51 4.96 5.64
C ASP A 141 -13.82 4.16 5.78
N LEU A 142 -14.71 4.60 6.66
CA LEU A 142 -16.02 3.96 6.88
C LEU A 142 -16.93 3.99 5.64
N SER A 143 -16.66 4.85 4.66
CA SER A 143 -17.38 4.94 3.39
C SER A 143 -16.79 4.05 2.29
N GLY A 144 -15.65 3.39 2.57
CA GLY A 144 -14.89 2.60 1.61
C GLY A 144 -14.01 3.43 0.68
N ARG A 145 -13.71 4.70 1.00
CA ARG A 145 -12.69 5.49 0.28
C ARG A 145 -11.31 4.99 0.69
N ALA A 146 -10.46 4.73 -0.29
CA ALA A 146 -9.11 4.24 -0.05
C ALA A 146 -8.23 5.27 0.65
N ILE A 147 -7.42 4.81 1.60
CA ILE A 147 -6.42 5.59 2.34
C ILE A 147 -5.07 4.91 2.16
N ILE A 148 -4.11 5.62 1.56
CA ILE A 148 -2.73 5.17 1.48
C ILE A 148 -2.04 5.55 2.79
N ILE A 149 -1.46 4.56 3.47
CA ILE A 149 -0.84 4.74 4.78
C ILE A 149 0.65 4.43 4.69
N GLU A 150 1.45 5.36 5.20
CA GLU A 150 2.88 5.23 5.45
C GLU A 150 3.12 5.16 6.97
N VAL A 151 3.85 4.16 7.46
CA VAL A 151 4.03 3.90 8.89
C VAL A 151 5.41 4.36 9.34
N LYS A 152 5.45 5.30 10.30
CA LYS A 152 6.69 5.79 10.90
C LYS A 152 6.74 5.40 12.37
N THR A 153 7.63 4.47 12.71
CA THR A 153 7.68 3.89 14.07
C THR A 153 8.86 4.42 14.89
N THR A 154 8.64 4.66 16.19
CA THR A 154 9.69 5.02 17.17
C THR A 154 9.46 4.31 18.50
N THR A 155 10.54 4.13 19.26
CA THR A 155 10.48 3.70 20.66
C THR A 155 10.33 4.86 21.64
N GLY A 156 10.55 6.09 21.19
CA GLY A 156 10.39 7.32 21.95
C GLY A 156 9.01 7.94 21.78
N ASP A 157 8.96 9.28 21.87
CA ASP A 157 7.75 10.10 21.91
C ASP A 157 7.19 10.39 20.51
N GLU A 158 5.93 10.80 20.44
CA GLU A 158 5.24 11.15 19.19
C GLU A 158 5.86 12.36 18.46
N SER A 159 6.47 13.27 19.22
CA SER A 159 7.16 14.46 18.70
C SER A 159 8.56 14.18 18.15
N ASP A 160 9.09 12.97 18.33
CA ASP A 160 10.40 12.61 17.80
C ASP A 160 10.42 12.76 16.28
N PRO A 161 11.42 13.46 15.70
CA PRO A 161 11.57 13.59 14.26
C PRO A 161 11.53 12.24 13.55
N PHE A 162 10.98 12.21 12.35
CA PHE A 162 10.93 11.03 11.51
C PHE A 162 11.42 11.36 10.11
N TYR A 163 11.92 10.32 9.42
CA TYR A 163 12.46 10.44 8.09
C TYR A 163 11.40 10.06 7.06
N ILE A 164 11.33 10.82 5.99
CA ILE A 164 10.50 10.54 4.81
C ILE A 164 11.41 10.45 3.59
N SER A 165 11.24 9.42 2.76
CA SER A 165 12.01 9.29 1.53
C SER A 165 11.51 10.25 0.44
N ALA A 166 12.34 10.53 -0.56
CA ALA A 166 11.93 11.35 -1.71
C ALA A 166 10.74 10.73 -2.47
N ASN A 167 10.61 9.39 -2.45
CA ASN A 167 9.50 8.68 -3.09
C ASN A 167 8.20 8.88 -2.29
N GLU A 168 8.23 8.62 -0.99
CA GLU A 168 7.09 8.83 -0.08
C GLU A 168 6.57 10.27 -0.16
N LEU A 169 7.48 11.25 -0.12
CA LEU A 169 7.13 12.66 -0.25
C LEU A 169 6.46 12.98 -1.60
N ASN A 170 6.92 12.34 -2.68
CA ASN A 170 6.34 12.52 -4.01
C ASN A 170 4.95 11.89 -4.11
N ILE A 171 4.71 10.76 -3.43
CA ILE A 171 3.38 10.13 -3.34
C ILE A 171 2.41 11.04 -2.60
N ALA A 172 2.81 11.57 -1.44
CA ALA A 172 1.99 12.50 -0.67
C ALA A 172 1.54 13.69 -1.53
N LYS A 173 2.47 14.30 -2.29
CA LYS A 173 2.18 15.38 -3.24
C LYS A 173 1.21 14.96 -4.35
N GLN A 174 1.39 13.77 -4.92
CA GLN A 174 0.49 13.26 -5.96
C GLN A 174 -0.90 12.97 -5.41
N CYS A 175 -1.02 12.51 -4.16
CA CYS A 175 -2.29 12.22 -3.54
C CYS A 175 -3.13 13.49 -3.37
N ILE A 176 -2.53 14.57 -2.87
CA ILE A 176 -3.20 15.89 -2.79
C ILE A 176 -3.70 16.33 -4.16
N ARG A 177 -2.82 16.30 -5.18
CA ARG A 177 -3.16 16.73 -6.55
C ARG A 177 -4.31 15.93 -7.16
N ASN A 178 -4.39 14.65 -6.84
CA ASN A 178 -5.38 13.72 -7.41
C ASN A 178 -6.59 13.50 -6.48
N GLY A 179 -6.70 14.24 -5.38
CA GLY A 179 -7.81 14.10 -4.42
C GLY A 179 -7.84 12.73 -3.72
N LYS A 180 -6.69 12.08 -3.55
CA LYS A 180 -6.55 10.79 -2.86
C LYS A 180 -6.14 11.01 -1.40
N CYS A 181 -6.60 10.12 -0.51
CA CYS A 181 -6.22 10.17 0.89
C CYS A 181 -4.85 9.51 1.08
N TYR A 182 -3.92 10.27 1.68
CA TYR A 182 -2.62 9.80 2.10
C TYR A 182 -2.39 10.24 3.54
N GLU A 183 -1.92 9.31 4.37
CA GLU A 183 -1.72 9.52 5.80
C GLU A 183 -0.37 8.92 6.24
N ILE A 184 0.34 9.65 7.11
CA ILE A 184 1.44 9.10 7.89
C ILE A 184 0.88 8.66 9.23
N HIS A 185 1.06 7.38 9.55
CA HIS A 185 0.70 6.81 10.85
C HIS A 185 1.96 6.75 11.71
N ARG A 186 2.10 7.71 12.61
CA ARG A 186 3.22 7.82 13.55
C ARG A 186 2.95 6.94 14.76
N VAL A 187 3.66 5.81 14.86
CA VAL A 187 3.57 4.89 16.00
C VAL A 187 4.68 5.20 16.98
N HIS A 188 4.32 5.60 18.20
CA HIS A 188 5.26 5.93 19.27
C HIS A 188 5.26 4.86 20.35
N HIS A 189 6.34 4.81 21.15
CA HIS A 189 6.47 3.89 22.28
C HIS A 189 6.17 2.41 21.96
N ILE A 190 6.50 1.93 20.76
CA ILE A 190 6.06 0.60 20.26
C ILE A 190 6.48 -0.59 21.14
N ASN A 191 7.53 -0.44 21.95
CA ASN A 191 8.01 -1.47 22.87
C ASN A 191 7.36 -1.39 24.27
N ASN A 192 6.46 -0.45 24.51
CA ASN A 192 5.76 -0.29 25.79
C ASN A 192 4.24 -0.27 25.58
N PRO A 193 3.55 -1.41 25.73
CA PRO A 193 2.11 -1.51 25.49
C PRO A 193 1.23 -0.57 26.33
N LYS A 194 1.73 -0.05 27.47
CA LYS A 194 1.00 0.90 28.32
C LYS A 194 1.07 2.35 27.83
N LYS A 195 2.04 2.65 26.95
CA LYS A 195 2.31 3.99 26.41
C LYS A 195 2.23 4.04 24.88
N SER A 196 2.25 2.89 24.21
CA SER A 196 2.17 2.79 22.77
C SER A 196 0.90 3.45 22.27
N GLY A 197 1.05 4.29 21.24
CA GLY A 197 -0.07 4.99 20.62
C GLY A 197 0.27 5.36 19.19
N ARG A 198 -0.72 5.96 18.54
CA ARG A 198 -0.67 6.35 17.14
C ARG A 198 -1.21 7.76 16.97
N VAL A 199 -0.43 8.58 16.26
CA VAL A 199 -0.86 9.86 15.71
C VAL A 199 -0.98 9.71 14.19
N ILE A 200 -2.05 10.25 13.62
CA ILE A 200 -2.27 10.27 12.17
C ILE A 200 -1.97 11.69 11.69
N ILE A 201 -1.18 11.80 10.63
CA ILE A 201 -0.83 13.06 9.98
C ILE A 201 -1.28 12.94 8.53
N THR A 202 -2.28 13.72 8.13
CA THR A 202 -2.75 13.77 6.73
C THR A 202 -1.69 14.40 5.82
N ALA A 203 -1.82 14.19 4.51
CA ALA A 203 -0.93 14.85 3.55
C ALA A 203 -1.00 16.38 3.66
N GLU A 204 -2.19 16.94 3.87
CA GLU A 204 -2.41 18.37 4.09
C GLU A 204 -1.66 18.85 5.34
N GLU A 205 -1.90 18.21 6.49
CA GLU A 205 -1.21 18.55 7.74
C GLU A 205 0.32 18.41 7.62
N LEU A 206 0.79 17.40 6.89
CA LEU A 206 2.22 17.17 6.66
C LEU A 206 2.88 18.36 5.94
N PHE A 207 2.20 19.00 4.98
CA PHE A 207 2.76 20.15 4.26
C PHE A 207 2.46 21.49 4.93
N GLU A 208 1.42 21.57 5.76
CA GLU A 208 1.04 22.81 6.45
C GLU A 208 1.80 23.00 7.77
N ASN A 209 2.03 21.91 8.52
CA ASN A 209 2.47 21.98 9.92
C ASN A 209 3.89 21.46 10.17
N PHE A 210 4.58 20.93 9.15
CA PHE A 210 5.91 20.35 9.31
C PHE A 210 6.95 20.95 8.35
N ASP A 211 8.17 21.11 8.87
CA ASP A 211 9.34 21.53 8.09
C ASP A 211 10.12 20.32 7.56
N PHE A 212 10.56 20.40 6.31
CA PHE A 212 11.40 19.37 5.68
C PHE A 212 12.87 19.78 5.73
N ILE A 213 13.63 19.18 6.63
CA ILE A 213 15.08 19.39 6.73
C ILE A 213 15.80 18.34 5.87
N PRO A 214 16.52 18.74 4.81
CA PRO A 214 17.15 17.78 3.91
C PRO A 214 18.46 17.24 4.51
N GLU A 215 18.42 16.01 5.03
CA GLU A 215 19.60 15.36 5.64
C GLU A 215 20.32 14.37 4.72
N ILE A 216 19.59 13.70 3.81
CA ILE A 216 20.13 12.62 2.97
C ILE A 216 20.07 13.03 1.50
N TYR A 217 21.23 13.05 0.84
CA TYR A 217 21.35 13.28 -0.60
C TYR A 217 21.92 12.06 -1.30
N LYS A 218 21.31 11.68 -2.43
CA LYS A 218 21.85 10.66 -3.34
C LYS A 218 22.69 11.34 -4.41
N VAL A 219 23.98 11.03 -4.45
CA VAL A 219 24.89 11.50 -5.51
C VAL A 219 24.81 10.54 -6.70
N VAL A 220 24.60 11.08 -7.91
CA VAL A 220 24.63 10.34 -9.18
C VAL A 220 25.61 10.99 -10.14
N GLN A 221 26.27 10.18 -10.97
CA GLN A 221 27.13 10.70 -12.02
C GLN A 221 26.27 11.39 -13.09
N LYS A 222 26.67 12.59 -13.51
CA LYS A 222 26.01 13.27 -14.64
C LYS A 222 26.16 12.41 -15.89
N GLU A 223 25.09 12.21 -16.65
CA GLU A 223 25.19 11.62 -17.97
C GLU A 223 26.11 12.50 -18.81
N LYS A 224 27.14 11.89 -19.41
CA LYS A 224 27.91 12.57 -20.45
C LYS A 224 27.03 12.51 -21.69
N ASP A 225 26.58 13.66 -22.18
CA ASP A 225 25.97 13.76 -23.51
C ASP A 225 26.87 13.00 -24.50
N LYS A 226 26.32 11.98 -25.15
CA LYS A 226 26.99 11.24 -26.23
C LYS A 226 26.65 11.88 -27.56
#